data_AF-A0A916F4N9-F1
#
_entry.id   AF-A0A916F4N9-F1
#
_cell.length_a   1.000
_cell.length_b   1.000
_cell.length_c   1.000
_cell.angle_alpha   90.00
_cell.angle_beta   90.00
_cell.angle_gamma   90.00
#
_symmetry.space_group_name_H-M   'P 1'
#
loop_
_entity.id
_entity.type
_entity.pdbx_description
1 polymer ?
#
loop_
_entity_poly.entity_id
_entity_poly.type
_entity_poly.pdbx_seq_one_letter_code
_entity_poly.pdbx_strand_id
1 'polypeptide(L)'
;MRAIFNLIAVVLALVSVLWAGPALNAEDGTVTGTITLDIEGRLVPGNWIRLLLVTDKVDMPEIDTSLKHTQPAYFDVISTLHSGFYIRVQNRLTEKNFLYASTLSTDEGTFKFPAVAPGGYYVIVTFPGMIHGYKVAWQIPARVVSGKTTHIVLNGANLALPTAKR
;
A
#
# COMPACT_ATOMS: atom_id res chain seq x y z
N MET A 1 -10.09 7.62 -66.77
CA MET A 1 -8.98 7.23 -65.85
C MET A 1 -8.93 8.03 -64.53
N ARG A 2 -10.05 8.59 -64.04
CA ARG A 2 -10.12 9.32 -62.75
C ARG A 2 -11.05 8.67 -61.69
N ALA A 3 -11.83 7.66 -62.07
CA ALA A 3 -12.85 7.06 -61.21
C ALA A 3 -12.35 5.88 -60.35
N ILE A 4 -11.21 5.28 -60.68
CA ILE A 4 -10.69 4.08 -60.00
C ILE A 4 -9.88 4.43 -58.73
N PHE A 5 -9.35 5.65 -58.62
CA PHE A 5 -8.56 6.07 -57.46
C PHE A 5 -9.40 6.41 -56.21
N ASN A 6 -10.68 6.79 -56.37
CA ASN A 6 -11.55 7.14 -55.24
C ASN A 6 -12.15 5.92 -54.52
N LEU A 7 -12.10 4.73 -55.13
CA LEU A 7 -12.67 3.52 -54.54
C LEU A 7 -11.70 2.85 -53.53
N ILE A 8 -10.39 3.06 -53.68
CA ILE A 8 -9.37 2.46 -52.80
C ILE A 8 -9.25 3.24 -51.48
N ALA A 9 -9.45 4.57 -51.50
CA ALA A 9 -9.37 5.39 -50.29
C ALA A 9 -10.54 5.15 -49.30
N VAL A 10 -11.72 4.80 -49.81
CA VAL A 10 -12.91 4.55 -48.97
C VAL A 10 -12.83 3.17 -48.29
N VAL A 11 -12.20 2.17 -48.94
CA VAL A 11 -12.02 0.84 -48.35
C VAL A 11 -10.96 0.84 -47.25
N LEU A 12 -9.92 1.68 -47.33
CA LEU A 12 -8.92 1.79 -46.25
C LEU A 12 -9.43 2.51 -44.99
N ALA A 13 -10.43 3.39 -45.10
CA ALA A 13 -11.04 4.07 -43.95
C ALA A 13 -12.05 3.19 -43.20
N LEU A 14 -12.63 2.17 -43.84
CA LEU A 14 -13.60 1.27 -43.22
C LEU A 14 -12.95 0.09 -42.47
N VAL A 15 -11.70 -0.27 -42.81
CA VAL A 15 -11.00 -1.40 -42.18
C VAL A 15 -10.30 -1.02 -40.87
N SER A 16 -10.03 0.26 -40.63
CA SER A 16 -9.41 0.75 -39.38
C SER A 16 -10.38 0.86 -38.20
N VAL A 17 -11.70 0.82 -38.43
CA VAL A 17 -12.73 0.92 -37.37
C VAL A 17 -13.00 -0.44 -36.69
N LEU A 18 -12.57 -1.55 -37.29
CA LEU A 18 -12.86 -2.90 -36.79
C LEU A 18 -11.83 -3.48 -35.80
N TRP A 19 -10.79 -2.72 -35.45
CA TRP A 19 -9.79 -3.11 -34.45
C TRP A 19 -9.77 -2.25 -33.19
N ALA A 20 -10.71 -1.31 -33.06
CA ALA A 20 -11.04 -0.72 -31.77
C ALA A 20 -12.03 -1.66 -31.07
N GLY A 21 -11.56 -2.84 -30.66
CA GLY A 21 -12.27 -3.59 -29.62
C GLY A 21 -12.54 -2.62 -28.46
N PRO A 22 -13.72 -2.68 -27.81
CA PRO A 22 -13.96 -1.81 -26.66
C PRO A 22 -12.77 -1.97 -25.73
N ALA A 23 -12.12 -0.86 -25.39
CA ALA A 23 -11.21 -0.87 -24.27
C ALA A 23 -12.05 -1.42 -23.12
N LEU A 24 -11.81 -2.68 -22.75
CA LEU A 24 -12.37 -3.26 -21.54
C LEU A 24 -11.90 -2.30 -20.46
N ASN A 25 -12.80 -1.41 -20.02
CA ASN A 25 -12.58 -0.61 -18.85
C ASN A 25 -12.36 -1.64 -17.76
N ALA A 26 -11.10 -1.86 -17.38
CA ALA A 26 -10.78 -2.79 -16.33
C ALA A 26 -11.49 -2.24 -15.09
N GLU A 27 -12.49 -2.98 -14.61
CA GLU A 27 -13.20 -2.59 -13.39
C GLU A 27 -12.18 -2.43 -12.28
N ASP A 28 -12.33 -1.40 -11.46
CA ASP A 28 -11.44 -1.23 -10.33
C ASP A 28 -11.58 -2.39 -9.34
N GLY A 29 -10.49 -2.74 -8.66
CA GLY A 29 -10.49 -3.64 -7.53
C GLY A 29 -10.76 -2.92 -6.21
N THR A 30 -10.73 -3.69 -5.12
CA THR A 30 -10.83 -3.17 -3.74
C THR A 30 -9.71 -3.77 -2.90
N VAL A 31 -9.11 -2.98 -2.01
CA VAL A 31 -8.21 -3.48 -0.96
C VAL A 31 -8.90 -3.32 0.38
N THR A 32 -9.01 -4.40 1.16
CA THR A 32 -9.51 -4.36 2.54
C THR A 32 -8.48 -5.00 3.46
N GLY A 33 -8.59 -4.74 4.76
CA GLY A 33 -7.73 -5.43 5.69
C GLY A 33 -8.05 -5.19 7.16
N THR A 34 -7.24 -5.83 7.99
CA THR A 34 -7.29 -5.73 9.44
C THR A 34 -5.93 -5.33 10.01
N ILE A 35 -5.94 -4.66 11.15
CA ILE A 35 -4.76 -4.24 11.90
C ILE A 35 -4.93 -4.71 13.32
N THR A 36 -4.05 -5.60 13.77
CA THR A 36 -4.07 -6.13 15.13
C THR A 36 -2.65 -6.28 15.66
N LEU A 37 -2.48 -6.19 16.97
CA LEU A 37 -1.22 -6.52 17.62
C LEU A 37 -1.52 -7.48 18.77
N ASP A 38 -0.76 -8.58 18.86
CA ASP A 38 -0.78 -9.43 20.05
C ASP A 38 0.05 -8.75 21.14
N ILE A 39 -0.61 -8.40 22.23
CA ILE A 39 0.00 -7.84 23.42
C ILE A 39 -0.32 -8.79 24.58
N GLU A 40 0.68 -9.54 25.01
CA GLU A 40 0.58 -10.46 26.16
C GLU A 40 -0.56 -11.51 26.00
N GLY A 41 -0.76 -12.01 24.78
CA GLY A 41 -1.79 -13.01 24.46
C GLY A 41 -3.17 -12.40 24.14
N ARG A 42 -3.28 -11.07 24.11
CA ARG A 42 -4.49 -10.36 23.73
C ARG A 42 -4.31 -9.68 22.37
N LEU A 43 -5.19 -10.02 21.43
CA LEU A 43 -5.28 -9.28 20.17
C LEU A 43 -5.94 -7.92 20.40
N VAL A 44 -5.20 -6.86 20.10
CA VAL A 44 -5.62 -5.48 20.25
C VAL A 44 -5.75 -4.85 18.85
N PRO A 45 -6.91 -4.27 18.50
CA PRO A 45 -7.09 -3.63 17.20
C PRO A 45 -6.28 -2.34 17.09
N GLY A 46 -5.72 -2.08 15.91
CA GLY A 46 -5.09 -0.81 15.58
C GLY A 46 -6.12 0.22 15.17
N ASN A 47 -6.67 0.95 16.14
CA ASN A 47 -7.71 1.95 15.90
C ASN A 47 -7.17 3.28 15.37
N TRP A 48 -7.88 3.89 14.42
CA TRP A 48 -7.56 5.22 13.87
C TRP A 48 -6.13 5.35 13.31
N ILE A 49 -5.56 4.25 12.83
CA ILE A 49 -4.24 4.22 12.22
C ILE A 49 -4.35 4.68 10.78
N ARG A 50 -3.50 5.63 10.39
CA ARG A 50 -3.39 6.08 8.99
C ARG A 50 -2.70 5.00 8.17
N LEU A 51 -3.33 4.61 7.07
CA LEU A 51 -2.75 3.73 6.06
C LEU A 51 -2.56 4.48 4.76
N LEU A 52 -1.47 4.17 4.08
CA LEU A 52 -1.15 4.67 2.76
C LEU A 52 -1.16 3.49 1.79
N LEU A 53 -1.82 3.66 0.65
CA LEU A 53 -1.66 2.78 -0.48
C LEU A 53 -0.73 3.48 -1.47
N VAL A 54 0.42 2.89 -1.72
CA VAL A 54 1.48 3.48 -2.55
C VAL A 54 1.84 2.59 -3.72
N THR A 55 2.35 3.17 -4.79
CA THR A 55 2.66 2.48 -6.04
C THR A 55 4.02 1.76 -6.03
N ASP A 56 4.88 2.09 -5.06
CA ASP A 56 6.21 1.51 -4.94
C ASP A 56 6.64 1.40 -3.47
N LYS A 57 7.60 0.52 -3.18
CA LYS A 57 8.08 0.27 -1.81
C LYS A 57 9.03 1.36 -1.35
N VAL A 58 9.06 1.66 -0.06
CA VAL A 58 10.07 2.52 0.56
C VAL A 58 11.21 1.65 1.07
N ASP A 59 12.45 2.11 0.90
CA ASP A 59 13.62 1.42 1.43
C ASP A 59 13.56 1.36 2.97
N MET A 60 13.79 0.16 3.50
CA MET A 60 13.78 -0.07 4.93
C MET A 60 15.15 0.26 5.52
N PRO A 61 15.21 0.86 6.72
CA PRO A 61 16.46 0.97 7.43
C PRO A 61 16.99 -0.44 7.78
N GLU A 62 18.31 -0.60 7.79
CA GLU A 62 18.93 -1.84 8.25
C GLU A 62 18.59 -2.07 9.73
N ILE A 63 18.15 -3.29 10.04
CA ILE A 63 17.82 -3.69 11.40
C ILE A 63 19.02 -4.45 11.95
N ASP A 64 19.65 -3.92 12.99
CA ASP A 64 20.65 -4.66 13.75
C ASP A 64 19.95 -5.78 14.53
N THR A 65 20.04 -7.01 14.01
CA THR A 65 19.44 -8.19 14.63
C THR A 65 20.16 -8.64 15.90
N SER A 66 21.32 -8.07 16.23
CA SER A 66 22.05 -8.39 17.47
C SER A 66 21.52 -7.64 18.69
N LEU A 67 20.70 -6.60 18.47
CA LEU A 67 20.13 -5.77 19.50
C LEU A 67 19.14 -6.56 20.38
N LYS A 68 19.41 -6.64 21.68
CA LYS A 68 18.56 -7.35 22.63
C LYS A 68 17.58 -6.40 23.30
N HIS A 69 16.34 -6.85 23.51
CA HIS A 69 15.28 -6.08 24.21
C HIS A 69 15.69 -5.60 25.61
N THR A 70 16.65 -6.27 26.25
CA THR A 70 17.13 -5.94 27.61
C THR A 70 18.17 -4.82 27.65
N GLN A 71 18.68 -4.38 26.50
CA GLN A 71 19.70 -3.33 26.46
C GLN A 71 19.05 -1.96 26.62
N PRO A 72 19.62 -1.04 27.43
CA PRO A 72 19.08 0.31 27.61
C PRO A 72 18.88 1.07 26.29
N ALA A 73 19.76 0.86 25.31
CA ALA A 73 19.68 1.48 23.99
C ALA A 73 18.56 0.93 23.08
N TYR A 74 17.89 -0.17 23.47
CA TYR A 74 16.91 -0.84 22.62
C TYR A 74 15.81 0.12 22.17
N PHE A 75 15.22 0.86 23.10
CA PHE A 75 14.13 1.80 22.80
C PHE A 75 14.58 2.94 21.88
N ASP A 76 15.78 3.47 22.09
CA ASP A 76 16.33 4.55 21.28
C ASP A 76 16.57 4.08 19.85
N VAL A 77 17.17 2.90 19.66
CA VAL A 77 17.39 2.32 18.34
C VAL A 77 16.05 2.08 17.62
N ILE A 78 15.07 1.45 18.28
CA ILE A 78 13.74 1.25 17.66
C ILE A 78 13.10 2.61 17.30
N SER A 79 13.21 3.61 18.17
CA SER A 79 12.68 4.94 17.88
C SER A 79 13.35 5.58 16.66
N THR A 80 14.67 5.48 16.54
CA THR A 80 15.44 5.94 15.38
C THR A 80 15.03 5.21 14.10
N LEU A 81 14.84 3.89 14.14
CA LEU A 81 14.37 3.12 12.99
C LEU A 81 12.99 3.58 12.51
N HIS A 82 12.04 3.74 13.44
CA HIS A 82 10.68 4.20 13.12
C HIS A 82 10.66 5.63 12.56
N SER A 83 11.40 6.55 13.18
CA SER A 83 11.53 7.93 12.69
C SER A 83 12.22 7.98 11.32
N GLY A 84 13.26 7.16 11.12
CA GLY A 84 13.96 7.06 9.83
C GLY A 84 13.04 6.55 8.72
N PHE A 85 12.26 5.51 8.99
CA PHE A 85 11.27 5.01 8.03
C PHE A 85 10.20 6.06 7.72
N TYR A 86 9.67 6.73 8.75
CA TYR A 86 8.72 7.83 8.57
C TYR A 86 9.26 8.94 7.66
N ILE A 87 10.48 9.41 7.90
CA ILE A 87 11.10 10.45 7.07
C ILE A 87 11.23 10.00 5.62
N ARG A 88 11.66 8.76 5.36
CA ARG A 88 11.74 8.22 4.00
C ARG A 88 10.36 8.20 3.32
N VAL A 89 9.32 7.73 4.03
CA VAL A 89 7.94 7.76 3.52
C VAL A 89 7.51 9.20 3.20
N GLN A 90 7.73 10.15 4.11
CA GLN A 90 7.37 11.56 3.91
C GLN A 90 8.06 12.17 2.70
N ASN A 91 9.34 11.89 2.50
CA ASN A 91 10.08 12.35 1.33
C ASN A 91 9.46 11.81 0.04
N ARG A 92 9.12 10.52 0.00
CA ARG A 92 8.47 9.90 -1.17
C ARG A 92 7.06 10.41 -1.43
N LEU A 93 6.32 10.85 -0.42
CA LEU A 93 4.99 11.45 -0.60
C LEU A 93 5.00 12.72 -1.47
N THR A 94 6.16 13.35 -1.66
CA THR A 94 6.32 14.49 -2.57
C THR A 94 6.51 14.06 -4.04
N GLU A 95 6.82 12.80 -4.30
CA GLU A 95 7.01 12.25 -5.65
C GLU A 95 5.66 12.13 -6.36
N LYS A 96 5.64 12.49 -7.65
CA LYS A 96 4.44 12.35 -8.49
C LYS A 96 4.06 10.87 -8.60
N ASN A 97 2.77 10.56 -8.40
CA ASN A 97 2.18 9.22 -8.49
C ASN A 97 2.67 8.19 -7.45
N PHE A 98 3.45 8.58 -6.43
CA PHE A 98 3.85 7.65 -5.38
C PHE A 98 2.66 7.27 -4.48
N LEU A 99 1.95 8.26 -3.96
CA LEU A 99 0.73 8.05 -3.19
C LEU A 99 -0.44 7.77 -4.14
N TYR A 100 -1.06 6.60 -4.02
CA TYR A 100 -2.31 6.29 -4.72
C TYR A 100 -3.52 6.78 -3.90
N ALA A 101 -3.58 6.40 -2.63
CA ALA A 101 -4.67 6.77 -1.71
C ALA A 101 -4.23 6.71 -0.25
N SER A 102 -5.01 7.33 0.64
CA SER A 102 -4.86 7.16 2.09
C SER A 102 -6.21 6.93 2.75
N THR A 103 -6.21 6.21 3.87
CA THR A 103 -7.41 5.95 4.69
C THR A 103 -7.04 5.87 6.17
N LEU A 104 -8.05 5.77 7.02
CA LEU A 104 -7.89 5.47 8.45
C LEU A 104 -8.56 4.13 8.75
N SER A 105 -7.98 3.36 9.67
CA SER A 105 -8.68 2.20 10.22
C SER A 105 -9.82 2.61 11.16
N THR A 106 -10.83 1.76 11.26
CA THR A 106 -11.93 1.87 12.23
C THR A 106 -11.44 1.56 13.65
N ASP A 107 -12.31 1.71 14.65
CA ASP A 107 -12.06 1.30 16.03
C ASP A 107 -11.86 -0.20 16.22
N GLU A 108 -12.40 -1.03 15.31
CA GLU A 108 -12.12 -2.48 15.24
C GLU A 108 -10.85 -2.81 14.45
N GLY A 109 -10.10 -1.80 14.00
CA GLY A 109 -8.86 -1.98 13.26
C GLY A 109 -9.07 -2.47 11.83
N THR A 110 -10.24 -2.28 11.24
CA THR A 110 -10.50 -2.62 9.83
C THR A 110 -10.24 -1.42 8.92
N PHE A 111 -9.87 -1.65 7.66
CA PHE A 111 -9.68 -0.57 6.68
C PHE A 111 -10.10 -0.98 5.27
N LYS A 112 -10.31 0.02 4.41
CA LYS A 112 -10.69 -0.17 3.00
C LYS A 112 -10.16 0.94 2.09
N PHE A 113 -9.68 0.53 0.92
CA PHE A 113 -9.43 1.35 -0.26
C PHE A 113 -10.36 0.88 -1.38
N PRO A 114 -11.46 1.59 -1.67
CA PRO A 114 -12.33 1.28 -2.80
C PRO A 114 -11.72 1.77 -4.11
N ALA A 115 -12.19 1.23 -5.23
CA ALA A 115 -11.90 1.73 -6.57
C ALA A 115 -10.39 1.88 -6.86
N VAL A 116 -9.63 0.80 -6.61
CA VAL A 116 -8.20 0.76 -6.89
C VAL A 116 -7.97 0.15 -8.26
N ALA A 117 -7.31 0.88 -9.16
CA ALA A 117 -6.95 0.36 -10.47
C ALA A 117 -6.14 -0.96 -10.34
N PRO A 118 -6.32 -1.93 -11.25
CA PRO A 118 -5.54 -3.17 -11.20
C PRO A 118 -4.03 -2.91 -11.29
N GLY A 119 -3.24 -3.52 -10.41
CA GLY A 119 -1.81 -3.24 -10.33
C GLY A 119 -1.11 -3.81 -9.10
N GLY A 120 0.19 -3.55 -9.00
CA GLY A 120 1.00 -3.83 -7.81
C GLY A 120 1.12 -2.58 -6.94
N TYR A 121 0.86 -2.73 -5.65
CA TYR A 121 0.91 -1.65 -4.66
C TYR A 121 1.56 -2.14 -3.38
N TYR A 122 1.75 -1.22 -2.43
CA TYR A 122 2.11 -1.51 -1.05
C TYR A 122 1.18 -0.78 -0.09
N VAL A 123 0.72 -1.48 0.96
CA VAL A 123 0.06 -0.88 2.12
C VAL A 123 1.15 -0.51 3.12
N ILE A 124 1.28 0.78 3.41
CA ILE A 124 2.24 1.32 4.37
C ILE A 124 1.52 1.90 5.59
N VAL A 125 2.03 1.54 6.76
CA VAL A 125 1.77 2.20 8.04
C VAL A 125 3.11 2.59 8.62
N THR A 126 3.22 3.83 9.10
CA THR A 126 4.44 4.36 9.69
C THR A 126 4.11 5.16 10.96
N PHE A 127 5.13 5.53 11.74
CA PHE A 127 5.00 6.49 12.84
C PHE A 127 4.23 7.75 12.39
N PRO A 128 3.34 8.33 13.22
CA PRO A 128 3.02 7.98 14.60
C PRO A 128 1.99 6.86 14.80
N GLY A 129 1.94 5.84 13.92
CA GLY A 129 1.16 4.62 14.16
C GLY A 129 1.51 3.94 15.49
N MET A 130 0.53 3.86 16.39
CA MET A 130 0.67 3.26 17.71
C MET A 130 -0.53 2.35 18.02
N ILE A 131 -0.29 1.23 18.69
CA ILE A 131 -1.35 0.36 19.25
C ILE A 131 -1.07 0.18 20.74
N HIS A 132 -1.93 0.71 21.61
CA HIS A 132 -1.77 0.57 23.07
C HIS A 132 -0.35 0.98 23.58
N GLY A 133 0.22 2.05 23.01
CA GLY A 133 1.55 2.55 23.39
C GLY A 133 2.72 1.84 22.71
N TYR A 134 2.47 0.84 21.86
CA TYR A 134 3.47 0.18 21.04
C TYR A 134 3.62 0.85 19.68
N LYS A 135 4.85 1.19 19.29
CA LYS A 135 5.16 1.67 17.93
C LYS A 135 4.92 0.56 16.92
N VAL A 136 4.29 0.89 15.79
CA VAL A 136 4.02 -0.08 14.73
C VAL A 136 4.34 0.51 13.36
N ALA A 137 4.92 -0.33 12.50
CA ALA A 137 5.21 0.02 11.11
C ALA A 137 5.05 -1.22 10.24
N TRP A 138 4.41 -1.06 9.09
CA TRP A 138 4.17 -2.11 8.10
C TRP A 138 4.45 -1.60 6.70
N GLN A 139 4.89 -2.50 5.82
CA GLN A 139 4.95 -2.31 4.38
C GLN A 139 4.67 -3.66 3.70
N ILE A 140 3.42 -3.87 3.31
CA ILE A 140 2.95 -5.16 2.80
C ILE A 140 2.56 -5.02 1.32
N PRO A 141 3.03 -5.90 0.42
CA PRO A 141 2.59 -5.88 -0.97
C PRO A 141 1.09 -6.16 -1.07
N ALA A 142 0.41 -5.39 -1.92
CA ALA A 142 -1.00 -5.55 -2.25
C ALA A 142 -1.15 -5.67 -3.77
N ARG A 143 -1.59 -6.83 -4.25
CA ARG A 143 -1.86 -7.06 -5.67
C ARG A 143 -3.33 -6.88 -5.96
N VAL A 144 -3.68 -5.82 -6.67
CA VAL A 144 -5.06 -5.49 -7.01
C VAL A 144 -5.44 -6.11 -8.35
N VAL A 145 -6.54 -6.86 -8.36
CA VAL A 145 -7.09 -7.52 -9.53
C VAL A 145 -8.46 -6.90 -9.83
N SER A 146 -8.73 -6.67 -11.11
CA SER A 146 -9.98 -6.06 -11.59
C SER A 146 -11.22 -6.79 -11.06
N GLY A 147 -12.18 -6.04 -10.53
CA GLY A 147 -13.44 -6.55 -9.96
C GLY A 147 -13.28 -7.42 -8.71
N LYS A 148 -12.07 -7.55 -8.13
CA LYS A 148 -11.81 -8.40 -6.96
C LYS A 148 -11.44 -7.60 -5.73
N THR A 149 -11.75 -8.19 -4.57
CA THR A 149 -11.28 -7.71 -3.26
C THR A 149 -9.99 -8.43 -2.86
N THR A 150 -8.95 -7.66 -2.58
CA THR A 150 -7.69 -8.11 -2.01
C THR A 150 -7.72 -7.88 -0.51
N HIS A 151 -7.48 -8.93 0.29
CA HIS A 151 -7.47 -8.84 1.73
C HIS A 151 -6.04 -8.83 2.28
N ILE A 152 -5.73 -7.86 3.16
CA ILE A 152 -4.43 -7.68 3.80
C ILE A 152 -4.59 -7.79 5.32
N VAL A 153 -3.70 -8.54 5.97
CA VAL A 153 -3.64 -8.62 7.43
C VAL A 153 -2.37 -7.94 7.89
N LEU A 154 -2.48 -6.93 8.75
CA LEU A 154 -1.36 -6.27 9.42
C LEU A 154 -1.31 -6.77 10.87
N ASN A 155 -0.27 -7.51 11.22
CA ASN A 155 -0.12 -8.11 12.55
C ASN A 155 1.33 -8.14 13.04
N GLY A 156 1.55 -8.66 14.25
CA GLY A 156 2.89 -8.75 14.85
C GLY A 156 3.88 -9.60 14.06
N ALA A 157 3.40 -10.56 13.26
CA ALA A 157 4.25 -11.46 12.48
C ALA A 157 4.80 -10.84 11.19
N ASN A 158 4.23 -9.72 10.73
CA ASN A 158 4.63 -9.07 9.48
C ASN A 158 4.96 -7.58 9.65
N LEU A 159 5.29 -7.16 10.87
CA LEU A 159 5.85 -5.84 11.13
C LEU A 159 7.10 -5.60 10.26
N ALA A 160 7.17 -4.43 9.65
CA ALA A 160 8.34 -4.01 8.89
C ALA A 160 9.51 -3.60 9.81
N LEU A 161 9.19 -3.10 11.00
CA LEU A 161 10.16 -2.74 12.04
C LEU A 161 9.74 -3.33 13.38
N PRO A 162 10.68 -3.69 14.27
CA PRO A 162 10.34 -4.16 15.59
C PRO A 162 9.49 -3.15 16.35
N THR A 163 8.61 -3.66 17.22
CA THR A 163 7.77 -2.84 18.08
C THR A 163 8.46 -2.55 19.41
N ALA A 164 8.18 -1.40 20.00
CA ALA A 164 8.60 -1.04 21.35
C ALA A 164 7.52 -0.19 22.03
N LYS A 165 7.28 -0.48 23.31
CA LYS A 165 6.37 0.29 24.16
C LYS A 165 7.04 1.60 24.56
N ARG A 166 6.33 2.72 24.44
CA ARG A 166 6.73 4.01 24.99
C ARG A 166 6.49 4.07 26.50
#